data_AF-A0A653BR98-F1
#
_entry.id   AF-A0A653BR98-F1
#
_cell.length_a   1.000
_cell.length_b   1.000
_cell.length_c   1.000
_cell.angle_alpha   90.00
_cell.angle_beta   90.00
_cell.angle_gamma   90.00
#
_symmetry.space_group_name_H-M   'P 1'
#
loop_
_entity.id
_entity.type
_entity.pdbx_description
1 polymer ?
#
loop_
_entity_poly.entity_id
_entity_poly.type
_entity_poly.pdbx_seq_one_letter_code
_entity_poly.pdbx_strand_id
1 'polypeptide(L)'
;MTQIMADKKQGLTFEIVSARISDAADEKKHVVYTLQVRFISGNDDLSPSVVERRYTHFLNLYNALKREHPQLMATVVFPKKVLIGNFDNELISTRSTGFESLLNHISTESRLRTSKALLDFLQDAELSTAKELIGKRDYTLAYPILENNFKLLNKIFTDRSPAVLLALCRVVACLASLQDFPNSLRWADLALHRYEGVSDSDLLELYVPLLNACSKIWWNNGRNKEELDSRIEELRKKGHRVDGAPDLMGAVEVIEQRIFGGN
;
A
#
# COMPACT_ATOMS: atom_id res chain seq x y z
N MET A 1 -4.34 -23.76 -39.25
CA MET A 1 -3.28 -22.78 -38.97
C MET A 1 -3.51 -22.30 -37.55
N THR A 2 -2.93 -22.99 -36.58
CA THR A 2 -3.21 -22.79 -35.15
C THR A 2 -2.45 -21.56 -34.70
N GLN A 3 -3.18 -20.47 -34.46
CA GLN A 3 -2.62 -19.23 -33.94
C GLN A 3 -2.17 -19.51 -32.51
N ILE A 4 -0.84 -19.49 -32.32
CA ILE A 4 -0.18 -19.59 -31.02
C ILE A 4 -0.72 -18.43 -30.17
N MET A 5 -1.62 -18.72 -29.24
CA MET A 5 -1.99 -17.77 -28.20
C MET A 5 -0.72 -17.52 -27.41
N ALA A 6 -0.17 -16.31 -27.53
CA ALA A 6 0.87 -15.83 -26.65
C ALA A 6 0.42 -16.07 -25.21
N ASP A 7 1.28 -16.72 -24.43
CA ASP A 7 1.05 -17.04 -23.04
C ASP A 7 0.69 -15.75 -22.29
N LYS A 8 -0.61 -15.52 -22.05
CA LYS A 8 -1.05 -14.32 -21.35
C LYS A 8 -0.51 -14.42 -19.94
N LYS A 9 0.41 -13.52 -19.58
CA LYS A 9 0.97 -13.38 -18.24
C LYS A 9 -0.20 -13.34 -17.24
N GLN A 10 -0.35 -14.38 -16.42
CA GLN A 10 -1.37 -14.46 -15.36
C GLN A 10 -0.72 -14.15 -14.01
N GLY A 11 -1.49 -13.54 -13.12
CA GLY A 11 -1.05 -13.21 -11.76
C GLY A 11 -0.43 -11.81 -11.65
N LEU A 12 0.37 -11.63 -10.60
CA LEU A 12 0.97 -10.36 -10.23
C LEU A 12 2.11 -9.99 -11.18
N THR A 13 2.09 -8.77 -11.73
CA THR A 13 3.12 -8.28 -12.65
C THR A 13 3.65 -6.91 -12.23
N PHE A 14 4.95 -6.70 -12.46
CA PHE A 14 5.68 -5.46 -12.20
C PHE A 14 6.33 -4.97 -13.49
N GLU A 15 6.06 -3.74 -13.89
CA GLU A 15 6.55 -3.17 -15.15
C GLU A 15 6.92 -1.70 -14.97
N ILE A 16 8.07 -1.31 -15.52
CA ILE A 16 8.52 0.07 -15.59
C ILE A 16 7.98 0.66 -16.90
N VAL A 17 6.87 1.39 -16.78
CA VAL A 17 6.14 1.92 -17.94
C VAL A 17 6.75 3.22 -18.48
N SER A 18 7.52 3.92 -17.67
CA SER A 18 8.28 5.09 -18.10
C SER A 18 9.44 5.40 -17.15
N ALA A 19 10.41 6.16 -17.66
CA ALA A 19 11.49 6.75 -16.89
C ALA A 19 11.67 8.20 -17.32
N ARG A 20 11.84 9.11 -16.36
CA ARG A 20 12.07 10.53 -16.61
C ARG A 20 13.18 11.08 -15.74
N ILE A 21 13.81 12.16 -16.19
CA ILE A 21 14.78 12.90 -15.37
C ILE A 21 13.98 13.90 -14.53
N SER A 22 14.07 13.79 -13.21
CA SER A 22 13.57 14.80 -12.29
C SER A 22 14.44 16.05 -12.41
N ASP A 23 13.77 17.19 -12.63
CA ASP A 23 14.37 18.52 -12.76
C ASP A 23 13.65 19.51 -11.83
N ALA A 24 13.51 19.11 -10.56
CA ALA A 24 13.02 20.00 -9.51
C ALA A 24 14.14 20.98 -9.11
N ALA A 25 13.80 22.28 -9.01
CA ALA A 25 14.77 23.36 -8.82
C ALA A 25 15.68 23.18 -7.59
N ASP A 26 15.15 22.53 -6.54
CA ASP A 26 15.83 22.36 -5.24
C ASP A 26 16.40 20.95 -5.02
N GLU A 27 16.35 20.07 -6.04
CA GLU A 27 16.89 18.71 -5.93
C GLU A 27 17.93 18.39 -6.99
N LYS A 28 18.93 17.58 -6.60
CA LYS A 28 19.88 17.04 -7.56
C LYS A 28 19.14 16.15 -8.57
N LYS A 29 19.34 16.45 -9.87
CA LYS A 29 18.79 15.67 -10.99
C LYS A 29 19.01 14.18 -10.79
N HIS A 30 17.96 13.41 -10.97
CA HIS A 30 17.97 11.95 -10.86
C HIS A 30 16.90 11.34 -11.76
N VAL A 31 17.03 10.05 -12.08
CA VAL A 31 16.01 9.34 -12.87
C VAL A 31 14.94 8.81 -11.93
N VAL A 32 13.69 9.11 -12.26
CA VAL A 32 12.47 8.58 -11.65
C VAL A 32 11.86 7.56 -12.60
N TYR A 33 11.62 6.37 -12.08
CA TYR A 33 11.00 5.25 -12.78
C TYR A 33 9.56 5.12 -12.30
N THR A 34 8.63 5.07 -13.24
CA THR A 34 7.20 4.86 -12.97
C THR A 34 6.95 3.35 -13.02
N LEU A 35 6.75 2.76 -11.85
CA LEU A 35 6.46 1.34 -11.66
C LEU A 35 4.95 1.12 -11.66
N GLN A 36 4.46 0.34 -12.60
CA GLN A 36 3.10 -0.15 -12.66
C GLN A 36 3.02 -1.56 -12.08
N VAL A 37 2.02 -1.79 -11.23
CA VAL A 37 1.71 -3.09 -10.62
C VAL A 37 0.30 -3.49 -11.01
N ARG A 38 0.17 -4.69 -11.59
CA ARG A 38 -1.10 -5.26 -12.05
C ARG A 38 -1.31 -6.65 -11.49
N PHE A 39 -2.56 -7.04 -11.31
CA PHE A 39 -2.92 -8.44 -11.09
C PHE A 39 -3.81 -8.93 -12.23
N ILE A 40 -3.26 -9.76 -13.12
CA ILE A 40 -3.93 -10.19 -14.34
C ILE A 40 -4.67 -11.52 -14.08
N SER A 41 -6.00 -11.47 -14.03
CA SER A 41 -6.87 -12.66 -13.93
C SER A 41 -7.82 -12.71 -15.13
N GLY A 42 -7.41 -13.42 -16.19
CA GLY A 42 -8.17 -13.54 -17.43
C GLY A 42 -8.05 -12.32 -18.34
N ASN A 43 -8.76 -11.24 -18.00
CA ASN A 43 -8.63 -9.93 -18.66
C ASN A 43 -7.56 -9.07 -17.99
N ASP A 44 -7.13 -8.00 -18.68
CA ASP A 44 -6.17 -7.06 -18.13
C ASP A 44 -6.75 -6.31 -16.93
N ASP A 45 -5.86 -5.87 -16.03
CA ASP A 45 -6.22 -5.13 -14.83
C ASP A 45 -6.68 -3.71 -15.22
N LEU A 46 -7.97 -3.44 -15.06
CA LEU A 46 -8.59 -2.15 -15.40
C LEU A 46 -8.24 -1.03 -14.40
N SER A 47 -7.61 -1.36 -13.26
CA SER A 47 -7.20 -0.38 -12.25
C SER A 47 -5.78 -0.68 -11.75
N PRO A 48 -4.76 -0.53 -12.63
CA PRO A 48 -3.36 -0.72 -12.26
C PRO A 48 -2.96 0.27 -11.15
N SER A 49 -2.10 -0.17 -10.24
CA SER A 49 -1.50 0.72 -9.24
C SER A 49 -0.16 1.23 -9.76
N VAL A 50 0.14 2.50 -9.51
CA VAL A 50 1.39 3.13 -9.99
C VAL A 50 2.12 3.76 -8.81
N VAL A 51 3.42 3.55 -8.74
CA VAL A 51 4.32 4.23 -7.80
C VAL A 51 5.57 4.72 -8.50
N GLU A 52 6.19 5.74 -7.94
CA GLU A 52 7.39 6.35 -8.52
C GLU A 52 8.60 6.10 -7.63
N ARG A 53 9.66 5.58 -8.23
CA ARG A 53 10.87 5.20 -7.49
C ARG A 53 12.10 5.63 -8.26
N ARG A 54 13.15 6.03 -7.55
CA ARG A 54 14.48 6.27 -8.12
C ARG A 54 15.39 5.08 -7.87
N TYR A 55 16.54 5.03 -8.55
CA TYR A 55 17.52 3.95 -8.41
C TYR A 55 17.84 3.59 -6.95
N THR A 56 18.00 4.58 -6.07
CA THR A 56 18.36 4.32 -4.67
C THR A 56 17.25 3.65 -3.87
N HIS A 57 15.97 3.81 -4.22
CA HIS A 57 14.89 3.07 -3.58
C HIS A 57 14.99 1.57 -3.88
N PHE A 58 15.22 1.20 -5.14
CA PHE A 58 15.46 -0.18 -5.55
C PHE A 58 16.74 -0.76 -4.93
N LEU A 59 17.81 0.04 -4.85
CA LEU A 59 19.07 -0.40 -4.25
C LEU A 59 18.89 -0.68 -2.75
N ASN A 60 18.16 0.17 -2.03
CA ASN A 60 17.88 -0.03 -0.61
C ASN A 60 17.07 -1.31 -0.38
N LEU A 61 16.02 -1.54 -1.19
CA LEU A 61 15.27 -2.80 -1.19
C LEU A 61 16.18 -4.01 -1.41
N TYR A 62 17.00 -4.00 -2.46
CA TYR A 62 17.91 -5.11 -2.77
C TYR A 62 18.89 -5.38 -1.61
N ASN A 63 19.49 -4.34 -1.05
CA ASN A 63 20.45 -4.48 0.04
C ASN A 63 19.81 -5.01 1.34
N ALA A 64 18.62 -4.51 1.69
CA ALA A 64 17.88 -4.98 2.85
C ALA A 64 17.55 -6.47 2.72
N LEU A 65 16.98 -6.88 1.58
CA LEU A 65 16.66 -8.28 1.30
C LEU A 65 17.90 -9.18 1.25
N LYS A 66 19.00 -8.70 0.69
CA LYS A 66 20.26 -9.45 0.65
C LYS A 66 20.85 -9.67 2.04
N ARG A 67 20.68 -8.70 2.94
CA ARG A 67 21.09 -8.80 4.35
C ARG A 67 20.19 -9.76 5.13
N GLU A 68 18.87 -9.66 4.95
CA GLU A 68 17.86 -10.43 5.70
C GLU A 68 17.72 -11.87 5.19
N HIS A 69 17.89 -12.08 3.88
CA HIS A 69 17.67 -13.35 3.19
C HIS A 69 18.78 -13.66 2.17
N PRO A 70 20.05 -13.78 2.60
CA PRO A 70 21.20 -13.91 1.70
C PRO A 70 21.09 -15.11 0.74
N GLN A 71 20.53 -16.24 1.20
CA GLN A 71 20.36 -17.44 0.38
C GLN A 71 19.33 -17.25 -0.74
N LEU A 72 18.21 -16.55 -0.45
CA LEU A 72 17.17 -16.27 -1.45
C LEU A 72 17.60 -15.22 -2.48
N MET A 73 18.60 -14.41 -2.13
CA MET A 73 19.13 -13.33 -2.96
C MET A 73 20.44 -13.70 -3.68
N ALA A 74 20.96 -14.92 -3.46
CA ALA A 74 22.29 -15.31 -3.93
C ALA A 74 22.44 -15.26 -5.46
N THR A 75 21.38 -15.59 -6.20
CA THR A 75 21.35 -15.61 -7.67
C THR A 75 20.83 -14.31 -8.28
N VAL A 76 20.37 -13.36 -7.47
CA VAL A 76 19.76 -12.12 -7.95
C VAL A 76 20.83 -11.11 -8.33
N VAL A 77 20.89 -10.79 -9.62
CA VAL A 77 21.77 -9.76 -10.18
C VAL A 77 21.08 -8.40 -10.10
N PHE A 78 21.76 -7.41 -9.52
CA PHE A 78 21.24 -6.04 -9.42
C PHE A 78 22.03 -5.06 -10.29
N PRO A 79 21.37 -4.14 -11.02
CA PRO A 79 22.05 -3.13 -11.84
C PRO A 79 23.04 -2.27 -11.04
N LYS A 80 24.27 -2.14 -11.53
CA LYS A 80 25.34 -1.42 -10.83
C LYS A 80 25.06 0.09 -10.73
N LYS A 81 25.56 0.69 -9.65
CA LYS A 81 25.58 2.14 -9.47
C LYS A 81 26.64 2.71 -10.40
N VAL A 82 26.29 3.75 -11.16
CA VAL A 82 27.24 4.51 -11.98
C VAL A 82 27.20 5.97 -11.56
N LEU A 83 28.35 6.64 -11.62
CA LEU A 83 28.51 8.05 -11.24
C LEU A 83 28.42 8.99 -12.44
N ILE A 84 28.78 8.50 -13.63
CA ILE A 84 28.76 9.24 -14.90
C ILE A 84 27.87 8.47 -15.87
N GLY A 85 27.12 9.19 -16.72
CA GLY A 85 26.22 8.57 -17.70
C GLY A 85 24.94 7.98 -17.08
N ASN A 86 24.56 8.38 -15.87
CA ASN A 86 23.37 7.87 -15.20
C ASN A 86 22.03 8.27 -15.87
N PHE A 87 22.09 9.12 -16.90
CA PHE A 87 20.97 9.55 -17.74
C PHE A 87 21.01 8.94 -19.14
N ASP A 88 21.98 8.06 -19.41
CA ASP A 88 22.07 7.34 -20.67
C ASP A 88 20.87 6.39 -20.83
N ASN A 89 20.28 6.36 -22.04
CA ASN A 89 19.07 5.60 -22.31
C ASN A 89 19.30 4.08 -22.24
N GLU A 90 20.47 3.58 -22.66
CA GLU A 90 20.80 2.16 -22.60
C GLU A 90 20.90 1.70 -21.14
N LEU A 91 21.53 2.52 -20.30
CA LEU A 91 21.58 2.27 -18.86
C LEU A 91 20.19 2.34 -18.20
N ILE A 92 19.38 3.34 -18.55
CA ILE A 92 18.02 3.46 -18.00
C ILE A 92 17.20 2.21 -18.35
N SER A 93 17.26 1.75 -19.61
CA SER A 93 16.61 0.52 -20.07
C SER A 93 17.11 -0.71 -19.31
N THR A 94 18.43 -0.87 -19.19
CA THR A 94 19.05 -1.98 -18.45
C THR A 94 18.60 -2.00 -16.98
N ARG A 95 18.49 -0.82 -16.35
CA ARG A 95 17.99 -0.68 -14.98
C ARG A 95 16.51 -1.05 -14.88
N SER A 96 15.68 -0.58 -15.81
CA SER A 96 14.25 -0.91 -15.84
C SER A 96 14.05 -2.43 -15.85
N THR A 97 14.70 -3.15 -16.77
CA THR A 97 14.63 -4.62 -16.83
C THR A 97 15.15 -5.29 -15.55
N GLY A 98 16.26 -4.79 -14.99
CA GLY A 98 16.80 -5.32 -13.74
C GLY A 98 15.88 -5.12 -12.53
N PHE A 99 15.18 -3.99 -12.46
CA PHE A 99 14.21 -3.71 -11.41
C PHE A 99 12.97 -4.59 -11.51
N GLU A 100 12.44 -4.77 -12.72
CA GLU A 100 11.32 -5.69 -12.97
C GLU A 100 11.69 -7.13 -12.61
N SER A 101 12.88 -7.59 -13.00
CA SER A 101 13.37 -8.92 -12.66
C SER A 101 13.49 -9.13 -11.15
N LEU A 102 14.03 -8.14 -10.42
CA LEU A 102 14.09 -8.17 -8.96
C LEU A 102 12.69 -8.30 -8.33
N LEU A 103 11.74 -7.44 -8.73
CA LEU A 103 10.39 -7.43 -8.15
C LEU A 103 9.60 -8.70 -8.47
N ASN A 104 9.73 -9.22 -9.70
CA ASN A 104 9.13 -10.48 -10.08
C ASN A 104 9.69 -11.64 -9.23
N HIS A 105 11.01 -11.71 -8.99
CA HIS A 105 11.62 -12.71 -8.09
C HIS A 105 11.10 -12.60 -6.65
N ILE A 106 11.06 -11.38 -6.11
CA ILE A 106 10.52 -11.12 -4.77
C ILE A 106 9.07 -11.63 -4.67
N SER A 107 8.27 -11.42 -5.71
CA SER A 107 6.85 -11.78 -5.72
C SER A 107 6.57 -13.29 -5.69
N THR A 108 7.50 -14.10 -6.20
CA THR A 108 7.39 -15.56 -6.22
C THR A 108 7.91 -16.22 -4.95
N GLU A 109 8.69 -15.49 -4.15
CA GLU A 109 9.28 -15.99 -2.91
C GLU A 109 8.55 -15.45 -1.68
N SER A 110 7.80 -16.31 -0.98
CA SER A 110 6.91 -15.91 0.11
C SER A 110 7.59 -15.11 1.23
N ARG A 111 8.83 -15.48 1.59
CA ARG A 111 9.63 -14.78 2.61
C ARG A 111 10.08 -13.40 2.16
N LEU A 112 10.43 -13.23 0.88
CA LEU A 112 10.78 -11.92 0.32
C LEU A 112 9.53 -11.04 0.17
N ARG A 113 8.44 -11.63 -0.34
CA ARG A 113 7.14 -10.96 -0.52
C ARG A 113 6.56 -10.43 0.77
N THR A 114 6.78 -11.10 1.90
CA THR A 114 6.27 -10.68 3.24
C THR A 114 7.28 -9.87 4.05
N SER A 115 8.44 -9.55 3.47
CA SER A 115 9.47 -8.75 4.16
C SER A 115 9.01 -7.32 4.42
N LYS A 116 9.48 -6.76 5.54
CA LYS A 116 9.31 -5.33 5.85
C LYS A 116 9.95 -4.46 4.75
N ALA A 117 11.13 -4.85 4.26
CA ALA A 117 11.83 -4.12 3.21
C ALA A 117 10.97 -3.92 1.95
N LEU A 118 10.20 -4.93 1.52
CA LEU A 118 9.28 -4.77 0.41
C LEU A 118 8.11 -3.86 0.78
N LEU A 119 7.52 -4.02 1.96
CA LEU A 119 6.42 -3.16 2.41
C LEU A 119 6.83 -1.68 2.40
N ASP A 120 7.96 -1.36 3.03
CA ASP A 120 8.55 -0.01 3.08
C ASP A 120 8.75 0.53 1.65
N PHE A 121 9.34 -0.28 0.76
CA PHE A 121 9.54 0.09 -0.64
C PHE A 121 8.22 0.41 -1.35
N LEU A 122 7.12 -0.26 -1.01
CA LEU A 122 5.82 -0.08 -1.66
C LEU A 122 5.04 1.15 -1.15
N GLN A 123 5.31 1.65 0.06
CA GLN A 123 4.43 2.64 0.68
C GLN A 123 5.08 3.83 1.39
N ASP A 124 6.35 3.79 1.78
CA ASP A 124 6.92 4.81 2.68
C ASP A 124 6.83 6.24 2.12
N ALA A 125 7.12 6.40 0.83
CA ALA A 125 7.04 7.70 0.16
C ALA A 125 5.59 8.22 0.09
N GLU A 126 4.66 7.34 -0.26
CA GLU A 126 3.24 7.65 -0.33
C GLU A 126 2.67 8.00 1.06
N LEU A 127 2.99 7.21 2.09
CA LEU A 127 2.53 7.46 3.45
C LEU A 127 3.13 8.73 4.05
N SER A 128 4.39 9.04 3.76
CA SER A 128 5.01 10.30 4.20
C SER A 128 4.27 11.51 3.61
N THR A 129 3.95 11.46 2.32
CA THR A 129 3.20 12.51 1.62
C THR A 129 1.77 12.62 2.15
N ALA A 130 1.08 11.49 2.31
CA ALA A 130 -0.27 11.47 2.84
C ALA A 130 -0.32 12.01 4.28
N LYS A 131 0.68 11.70 5.12
CA LYS A 131 0.79 12.20 6.50
C LYS A 131 0.95 13.71 6.53
N GLU A 132 1.77 14.29 5.65
CA GLU A 132 1.93 15.74 5.55
C GLU A 132 0.60 16.43 5.16
N LEU A 133 -0.09 15.90 4.15
CA LEU A 133 -1.39 16.42 3.70
C LEU A 133 -2.45 16.32 4.80
N ILE A 134 -2.53 15.18 5.49
CA ILE A 134 -3.44 15.00 6.64
C ILE A 134 -3.11 15.98 7.76
N GLY A 135 -1.84 16.22 8.06
CA GLY A 135 -1.41 17.22 9.04
C GLY A 135 -1.89 18.63 8.71
N LYS A 136 -1.96 18.97 7.41
CA LYS A 136 -2.53 20.22 6.90
C LYS A 136 -4.06 20.20 6.75
N ARG A 137 -4.70 19.06 7.05
CA ARG A 137 -6.13 18.78 6.85
C ARG A 137 -6.58 18.74 5.38
N ASP A 138 -5.64 18.51 4.46
CA ASP A 138 -5.90 18.36 3.03
C ASP A 138 -6.34 16.93 2.67
N TYR A 139 -7.41 16.44 3.31
CA TYR A 139 -7.89 15.06 3.17
C TYR A 139 -8.29 14.69 1.74
N THR A 140 -8.80 15.66 0.96
CA THR A 140 -9.15 15.45 -0.45
C THR A 140 -7.92 15.13 -1.30
N LEU A 141 -6.75 15.70 -0.97
CA LEU A 141 -5.49 15.42 -1.65
C LEU A 141 -4.81 14.16 -1.11
N ALA A 142 -4.98 13.85 0.17
CA ALA A 142 -4.44 12.63 0.77
C ALA A 142 -5.17 11.36 0.31
N TYR A 143 -6.50 11.44 0.11
CA TYR A 143 -7.33 10.31 -0.29
C TYR A 143 -6.81 9.53 -1.51
N PRO A 144 -6.54 10.13 -2.69
CA PRO A 144 -6.10 9.36 -3.86
C PRO A 144 -4.76 8.65 -3.64
N ILE A 145 -3.88 9.19 -2.79
CA ILE A 145 -2.60 8.56 -2.42
C ILE A 145 -2.88 7.30 -1.59
N LEU A 146 -3.73 7.41 -0.58
CA LEU A 146 -4.12 6.30 0.28
C LEU A 146 -4.92 5.22 -0.48
N GLU A 147 -5.80 5.63 -1.39
CA GLU A 147 -6.56 4.72 -2.24
C GLU A 147 -5.64 3.92 -3.15
N ASN A 148 -4.68 4.57 -3.82
CA ASN A 148 -3.70 3.89 -4.65
C ASN A 148 -2.82 2.94 -3.83
N ASN A 149 -2.40 3.36 -2.63
CA ASN A 149 -1.65 2.54 -1.70
C ASN A 149 -2.42 1.27 -1.30
N PHE A 150 -3.68 1.40 -0.86
CA PHE A 150 -4.53 0.24 -0.57
C PHE A 150 -4.65 -0.70 -1.78
N LYS A 151 -4.95 -0.14 -2.97
CA LYS A 151 -5.09 -0.94 -4.20
C LYS A 151 -3.79 -1.66 -4.56
N LEU A 152 -2.63 -1.04 -4.32
CA LEU A 152 -1.32 -1.63 -4.55
C LEU A 152 -1.10 -2.82 -3.62
N LEU A 153 -1.28 -2.61 -2.30
CA LEU A 153 -1.07 -3.65 -1.31
C LEU A 153 -2.07 -4.80 -1.50
N ASN A 154 -3.32 -4.53 -1.85
CA ASN A 154 -4.34 -5.57 -2.07
C ASN A 154 -4.05 -6.44 -3.31
N LYS A 155 -3.23 -5.98 -4.25
CA LYS A 155 -2.73 -6.83 -5.37
C LYS A 155 -1.58 -7.74 -4.92
N ILE A 156 -0.75 -7.24 -4.00
CA ILE A 156 0.51 -7.88 -3.60
C ILE A 156 0.35 -8.77 -2.37
N PHE A 157 -0.60 -8.52 -1.49
CA PHE A 157 -0.80 -9.28 -0.27
C PHE A 157 -2.20 -9.89 -0.23
N THR A 158 -2.43 -10.78 0.74
CA THR A 158 -3.78 -11.30 0.95
C THR A 158 -4.67 -10.21 1.54
N ASP A 159 -5.97 -10.29 1.23
CA ASP A 159 -6.98 -9.32 1.65
C ASP A 159 -7.04 -9.08 3.17
N ARG A 160 -6.58 -10.05 3.99
CA ARG A 160 -6.55 -9.98 5.45
C ARG A 160 -5.14 -9.84 6.03
N SER A 161 -4.14 -9.62 5.20
CA SER A 161 -2.80 -9.32 5.70
C SER A 161 -2.82 -8.00 6.51
N PRO A 162 -1.97 -7.87 7.55
CA PRO A 162 -1.90 -6.63 8.31
C PRO A 162 -1.67 -5.39 7.43
N ALA A 163 -0.80 -5.49 6.43
CA ALA A 163 -0.50 -4.39 5.51
C ALA A 163 -1.76 -3.89 4.77
N VAL A 164 -2.59 -4.81 4.26
CA VAL A 164 -3.82 -4.45 3.53
C VAL A 164 -4.88 -3.87 4.45
N LEU A 165 -5.06 -4.46 5.63
CA LEU A 165 -6.08 -4.00 6.58
C LEU A 165 -5.73 -2.63 7.16
N LEU A 166 -4.46 -2.37 7.47
CA LEU A 166 -4.00 -1.06 7.92
C LEU A 166 -4.18 0.00 6.82
N ALA A 167 -3.83 -0.30 5.56
CA ALA A 167 -4.05 0.62 4.46
C ALA A 167 -5.55 0.90 4.21
N LEU A 168 -6.41 -0.12 4.33
CA LEU A 168 -7.86 0.06 4.23
C LEU A 168 -8.39 0.97 5.35
N CYS A 169 -7.93 0.76 6.58
CA CYS A 169 -8.28 1.63 7.71
C CYS A 169 -7.83 3.08 7.50
N ARG A 170 -6.67 3.33 6.87
CA ARG A 170 -6.23 4.69 6.51
C ARG A 170 -7.18 5.36 5.52
N VAL A 171 -7.62 4.62 4.50
CA VAL A 171 -8.61 5.12 3.52
C VAL A 171 -9.89 5.51 4.24
N VAL A 172 -10.43 4.63 5.10
CA VAL A 172 -11.64 4.91 5.87
C VAL A 172 -11.46 6.10 6.83
N ALA A 173 -10.35 6.19 7.54
CA ALA A 173 -10.06 7.30 8.45
C ALA A 173 -9.97 8.65 7.71
N CYS A 174 -9.35 8.66 6.52
CA CYS A 174 -9.29 9.84 5.66
C CYS A 174 -10.69 10.26 5.21
N LEU A 175 -11.52 9.31 4.74
CA LEU A 175 -12.88 9.58 4.29
C LEU A 175 -13.82 10.01 5.41
N ALA A 176 -13.63 9.52 6.64
CA ALA A 176 -14.40 9.95 7.80
C ALA A 176 -14.16 11.43 8.16
N SER A 177 -13.11 12.05 7.61
CA SER A 177 -12.84 13.49 7.75
C SER A 177 -13.44 14.34 6.62
N LEU A 178 -14.07 13.71 5.63
CA LEU A 178 -14.72 14.35 4.50
C LEU A 178 -16.25 14.23 4.61
N GLN A 179 -16.96 15.18 3.99
CA GLN A 179 -18.43 15.19 3.91
C GLN A 179 -18.85 14.82 2.49
N ASP A 180 -19.85 13.94 2.37
CA ASP A 180 -20.47 13.51 1.09
C ASP A 180 -19.44 13.18 -0.02
N PHE A 181 -18.41 12.41 0.32
CA PHE A 181 -17.34 12.09 -0.60
C PHE A 181 -17.64 10.81 -1.40
N PRO A 182 -17.40 10.79 -2.74
CA PRO A 182 -17.69 9.64 -3.58
C PRO A 182 -17.05 8.34 -3.07
N ASN A 183 -17.79 7.23 -3.19
CA ASN A 183 -17.38 5.90 -2.77
C ASN A 183 -17.11 5.71 -1.26
N SER A 184 -17.34 6.71 -0.41
CA SER A 184 -17.07 6.62 1.04
C SER A 184 -17.85 5.48 1.72
N LEU A 185 -19.14 5.32 1.38
CA LEU A 185 -19.95 4.18 1.84
C LEU A 185 -19.36 2.83 1.40
N ARG A 186 -18.92 2.70 0.14
CA ARG A 186 -18.34 1.46 -0.40
C ARG A 186 -17.06 1.07 0.35
N TRP A 187 -16.24 2.04 0.72
CA TRP A 187 -15.02 1.81 1.51
C TRP A 187 -15.33 1.41 2.95
N ALA A 188 -16.30 2.06 3.59
CA ALA A 188 -16.77 1.70 4.93
C ALA A 188 -17.31 0.26 4.96
N ASP A 189 -18.19 -0.10 4.01
CA ASP A 189 -18.78 -1.44 3.92
C ASP A 189 -17.71 -2.51 3.66
N LEU A 190 -16.75 -2.24 2.75
CA LEU A 190 -15.64 -3.13 2.51
C LEU A 190 -14.81 -3.35 3.79
N ALA A 191 -14.48 -2.30 4.52
CA ALA A 191 -13.69 -2.40 5.75
C ALA A 191 -14.43 -3.22 6.83
N LEU A 192 -15.72 -2.95 7.05
CA LEU A 192 -16.53 -3.72 7.99
C LEU A 192 -16.54 -5.21 7.63
N HIS A 193 -16.81 -5.54 6.35
CA HIS A 193 -16.82 -6.93 5.88
C HIS A 193 -15.46 -7.63 6.04
N ARG A 194 -14.35 -6.94 5.77
CA ARG A 194 -13.01 -7.53 5.94
C ARG A 194 -12.73 -7.86 7.41
N TYR A 195 -13.23 -7.04 8.34
CA TYR A 195 -13.03 -7.21 9.78
C TYR A 195 -13.88 -8.31 10.42
N GLU A 196 -14.96 -8.78 9.77
CA GLU A 196 -15.76 -9.92 10.25
C GLU A 196 -14.94 -11.21 10.43
N GLY A 197 -13.87 -11.36 9.65
CA GLY A 197 -13.01 -12.56 9.67
C GLY A 197 -11.62 -12.32 10.28
N VAL A 198 -11.38 -11.20 10.95
CA VAL A 198 -10.09 -10.92 11.60
C VAL A 198 -10.04 -11.60 12.96
N SER A 199 -8.98 -12.39 13.20
CA SER A 199 -8.71 -13.06 14.48
C SER A 199 -7.40 -12.62 15.13
N ASP A 200 -6.60 -11.82 14.44
CA ASP A 200 -5.36 -11.26 14.96
C ASP A 200 -5.64 -10.23 16.05
N SER A 201 -5.03 -10.40 17.22
CA SER A 201 -5.33 -9.57 18.40
C SER A 201 -4.94 -8.10 18.22
N ASP A 202 -3.82 -7.83 17.55
CA ASP A 202 -3.35 -6.45 17.33
C ASP A 202 -4.28 -5.73 16.34
N LEU A 203 -4.68 -6.41 15.26
CA LEU A 203 -5.62 -5.84 14.30
C LEU A 203 -7.03 -5.68 14.89
N LEU A 204 -7.48 -6.57 15.78
CA LEU A 204 -8.78 -6.46 16.44
C LEU A 204 -8.92 -5.19 17.30
N GLU A 205 -7.81 -4.61 17.79
CA GLU A 205 -7.84 -3.32 18.49
C GLU A 205 -8.35 -2.17 17.59
N LEU A 206 -8.24 -2.31 16.27
CA LEU A 206 -8.75 -1.32 15.31
C LEU A 206 -10.27 -1.38 15.12
N TYR A 207 -10.94 -2.43 15.59
CA TYR A 207 -12.36 -2.65 15.29
C TYR A 207 -13.27 -1.56 15.88
N VAL A 208 -13.03 -1.15 17.13
CA VAL A 208 -13.82 -0.06 17.75
C VAL A 208 -13.58 1.29 17.05
N PRO A 209 -12.33 1.75 16.82
CA PRO A 209 -12.06 2.95 16.02
C PRO A 209 -12.66 2.86 14.60
N LEU A 210 -12.65 1.68 13.99
CA LEU A 210 -13.23 1.46 12.66
C LEU A 210 -14.74 1.63 12.67
N LEU A 211 -15.45 1.04 13.64
CA LEU A 211 -16.89 1.22 13.79
C LEU A 211 -17.26 2.70 13.96
N ASN A 212 -16.51 3.44 14.79
CA ASN A 212 -16.71 4.88 14.97
C ASN A 212 -16.52 5.66 13.65
N ALA A 213 -15.46 5.36 12.89
CA ALA A 213 -15.20 6.00 11.61
C ALA A 213 -16.30 5.68 10.56
N CYS A 214 -16.71 4.42 10.47
CA CYS A 214 -17.80 3.98 9.58
C CYS A 214 -19.14 4.61 9.97
N SER A 215 -19.46 4.69 11.27
CA SER A 215 -20.66 5.35 11.80
C SER A 215 -20.71 6.83 11.37
N LYS A 216 -19.56 7.52 11.45
CA LYS A 216 -19.43 8.91 10.96
C LYS A 216 -19.61 9.02 9.44
N ILE A 217 -19.03 8.11 8.65
CA ILE A 217 -19.23 8.08 7.20
C ILE A 217 -20.70 7.86 6.86
N TRP A 218 -21.36 6.88 7.48
CA TRP A 218 -22.77 6.58 7.23
C TRP A 218 -23.64 7.80 7.53
N TRP A 219 -23.44 8.42 8.69
CA TRP A 219 -24.14 9.64 9.07
C TRP A 219 -23.94 10.78 8.07
N ASN A 220 -22.69 11.04 7.66
CA ASN A 220 -22.35 12.10 6.70
C ASN A 220 -22.98 11.88 5.31
N ASN A 221 -23.34 10.65 4.97
CA ASN A 221 -23.99 10.28 3.71
C ASN A 221 -25.50 10.00 3.88
N GLY A 222 -26.10 10.38 5.00
CA GLY A 222 -27.54 10.20 5.26
C GLY A 222 -28.00 8.75 5.47
N ARG A 223 -27.08 7.81 5.71
CA ARG A 223 -27.37 6.41 6.04
C ARG A 223 -27.59 6.25 7.54
N ASN A 224 -28.57 5.43 7.92
CA ASN A 224 -28.82 5.08 9.32
C ASN A 224 -27.58 4.38 9.92
N LYS A 225 -27.09 4.88 11.07
CA LYS A 225 -25.92 4.40 11.82
C LYS A 225 -26.23 3.66 13.13
N GLU A 226 -27.50 3.48 13.47
CA GLU A 226 -27.96 2.86 14.73
C GLU A 226 -27.42 1.44 14.92
N GLU A 227 -27.25 0.68 13.84
CA GLU A 227 -26.65 -0.65 13.88
C GLU A 227 -25.19 -0.62 14.38
N LEU A 228 -24.39 0.30 13.83
CA LEU A 228 -22.99 0.47 14.23
C LEU A 228 -22.88 1.03 15.65
N ASP A 229 -23.73 2.00 15.99
CA ASP A 229 -23.78 2.58 17.34
C ASP A 229 -24.17 1.52 18.38
N SER A 230 -25.17 0.67 18.07
CA SER A 230 -25.57 -0.46 18.93
C SER A 230 -24.42 -1.45 19.11
N ARG A 231 -23.68 -1.74 18.04
CA ARG A 231 -22.51 -2.63 18.09
C ARG A 231 -21.38 -2.05 18.96
N ILE A 232 -21.14 -0.74 18.89
CA ILE A 232 -20.18 -0.05 19.76
C ILE A 232 -20.62 -0.16 21.23
N GLU A 233 -21.91 0.03 21.53
CA GLU A 233 -22.44 -0.14 22.89
C GLU A 233 -22.31 -1.58 23.41
N GLU A 234 -22.52 -2.58 22.57
CA GLU A 234 -22.28 -3.98 22.94
C GLU A 234 -20.82 -4.23 23.32
N LEU A 235 -19.88 -3.69 22.55
CA LEU A 235 -18.44 -3.81 22.83
C LEU A 235 -18.08 -3.09 24.12
N ARG A 236 -18.66 -1.91 24.38
CA ARG A 236 -18.51 -1.19 25.66
C ARG A 236 -18.97 -2.07 26.82
N LYS A 237 -20.16 -2.68 26.73
CA LYS A 237 -20.71 -3.59 27.77
C LYS A 237 -19.85 -4.83 27.98
N LYS A 238 -19.13 -5.30 26.96
CA LYS A 238 -18.16 -6.40 27.03
C LYS A 238 -16.79 -5.98 27.58
N GLY A 239 -16.61 -4.71 27.96
CA GLY A 239 -15.39 -4.20 28.56
C GLY A 239 -14.32 -3.73 27.56
N HIS A 240 -14.64 -3.64 26.27
CA HIS A 240 -13.73 -3.03 25.31
C HIS A 240 -13.63 -1.52 25.57
N ARG A 241 -12.41 -0.96 25.42
CA ARG A 241 -12.20 0.49 25.53
C ARG A 241 -12.86 1.18 24.34
N VAL A 242 -13.95 1.89 24.60
CA VAL A 242 -14.63 2.76 23.63
C VAL A 242 -14.35 4.23 23.92
N ASP A 243 -14.41 4.61 25.20
CA ASP A 243 -14.23 6.00 25.61
C ASP A 243 -12.74 6.35 25.72
N GLY A 244 -12.34 7.49 25.15
CA GLY A 244 -10.93 7.91 25.07
C GLY A 244 -10.06 7.04 24.15
N ALA A 245 -10.67 6.18 23.32
CA ALA A 245 -9.95 5.48 22.27
C ALA A 245 -9.37 6.48 21.24
N PRO A 246 -8.16 6.23 20.70
CA PRO A 246 -7.65 7.02 19.59
C PRO A 246 -8.61 6.96 18.40
N ASP A 247 -8.60 8.01 17.58
CA ASP A 247 -9.28 7.93 16.28
C ASP A 247 -8.64 6.84 15.41
N LEU A 248 -9.33 6.43 14.34
CA LEU A 248 -8.89 5.31 13.51
C LEU A 248 -7.48 5.54 12.92
N MET A 249 -7.11 6.78 12.57
CA MET A 249 -5.79 7.06 12.02
C MET A 249 -4.70 6.89 13.09
N GLY A 250 -4.90 7.45 14.29
CA GLY A 250 -3.97 7.28 15.40
C GLY A 250 -3.86 5.82 15.87
N ALA A 251 -4.96 5.08 15.85
CA ALA A 251 -4.97 3.65 16.16
C ALA A 251 -4.12 2.86 15.14
N VAL A 252 -4.27 3.17 13.83
CA VAL A 252 -3.45 2.55 12.77
C VAL A 252 -1.97 2.81 12.99
N GLU A 253 -1.57 4.05 13.32
CA GLU A 253 -0.15 4.36 13.57
C GLU A 253 0.43 3.52 14.72
N VAL A 254 -0.31 3.37 15.82
CA VAL A 254 0.13 2.58 16.98
C VAL A 254 0.27 1.10 16.62
N ILE A 255 -0.73 0.52 15.94
CA ILE A 255 -0.73 -0.89 15.58
C ILE A 255 0.33 -1.19 14.52
N GLU A 256 0.51 -0.33 13.53
CA GLU A 256 1.55 -0.51 12.51
C GLU A 256 2.95 -0.53 13.14
N GLN A 257 3.25 0.38 14.07
CA GLN A 257 4.52 0.39 14.78
C GLN A 257 4.72 -0.88 15.62
N ARG A 258 3.65 -1.44 16.18
CA ARG A 258 3.73 -2.71 16.93
C ARG A 258 4.01 -3.89 16.02
N ILE A 259 3.34 -3.96 14.86
CA ILE A 259 3.44 -5.09 13.92
C ILE A 259 4.74 -5.02 13.11
N PHE A 260 5.16 -3.84 12.67
CA PHE A 260 6.28 -3.67 11.74
C PHE A 260 7.45 -2.85 12.28
N GLY A 261 7.35 -2.18 13.43
CA GLY A 261 8.41 -1.34 14.00
C GLY A 261 9.63 -2.11 14.54
N GLY A 262 9.75 -3.41 14.23
CA GLY A 262 10.87 -4.25 14.64
C GLY A 262 12.14 -4.03 13.81
N ASN A 263 13.17 -3.54 14.50
CA ASN A 263 14.60 -3.35 14.16
C ASN A 263 14.99 -2.36 13.06
#